data_AF-W6LB38-F1
#
_entry.id   AF-W6LB38-F1
#
_cell.length_a   1.000
_cell.length_b   1.000
_cell.length_c   1.000
_cell.angle_alpha   90.00
_cell.angle_beta   90.00
_cell.angle_gamma   90.00
#
_symmetry.space_group_name_H-M   'P 1'
#
loop_
_entity.id
_entity.type
_entity.pdbx_description
1 polymer ?
#
loop_
_entity_poly.entity_id
_entity_poly.type
_entity_poly.pdbx_seq_one_letter_code
_entity_poly.pdbx_strand_id
1 'polypeptide(L)'
;MYSDQERKQFRNYVRDISRVQRNHVANRIERLASQQSKPWQYFIGCVMFSTASVLLIFKLYGPRHIFKNSMYYARPLPAAISMGVALFGLIYTCRGMLIRNRICIMIDDYEYELKRIKAHHCEEGVDQLAWLEFIKEGVKQESENRFDFSKLKE
;
A
#
# COMPACT_ATOMS: atom_id res chain seq x y z
N MET A 1 -42.71 14.58 9.41
CA MET A 1 -41.85 15.67 8.89
C MET A 1 -40.77 15.87 9.94
N TYR A 2 -39.51 15.55 9.67
CA TYR A 2 -38.43 15.77 10.64
C TYR A 2 -38.36 17.25 10.98
N SER A 3 -38.24 17.57 12.26
CA SER A 3 -38.04 18.95 12.69
C SER A 3 -36.72 19.49 12.11
N ASP A 4 -36.65 20.78 11.80
CA ASP A 4 -35.44 21.40 11.25
C ASP A 4 -34.22 21.23 12.18
N GLN A 5 -34.47 20.98 13.47
CA GLN A 5 -33.46 20.70 14.47
C GLN A 5 -32.84 19.29 14.32
N GLU A 6 -33.66 18.27 14.07
CA GLU A 6 -33.19 16.90 13.80
C GLU A 6 -32.39 16.82 12.48
N ARG A 7 -32.83 17.56 11.45
CA ARG A 7 -32.08 17.67 10.19
C ARG A 7 -30.70 18.29 10.39
N LYS A 8 -30.60 19.37 11.17
CA LYS A 8 -29.31 20.00 11.50
C LYS A 8 -28.42 19.08 12.33
N GLN A 9 -28.97 18.33 13.28
CA GLN A 9 -28.21 17.36 14.07
C GLN A 9 -27.67 16.22 13.20
N PHE A 10 -28.50 15.66 12.31
CA PHE A 10 -28.08 14.63 11.38
C PHE A 10 -26.99 15.14 10.41
N ARG A 11 -27.13 16.36 9.90
CA ARG A 11 -26.13 17.03 9.07
C ARG A 11 -24.77 17.13 9.76
N ASN A 12 -24.77 17.59 11.01
CA ASN A 12 -23.54 17.70 11.81
C ASN A 12 -22.93 16.32 12.11
N TYR A 13 -23.76 15.32 12.40
CA TYR A 13 -23.32 13.95 12.61
C TYR A 13 -22.64 13.36 11.37
N VAL A 14 -23.25 13.53 10.18
CA VAL A 14 -22.65 13.08 8.91
C VAL A 14 -21.33 13.83 8.65
N ARG A 15 -21.27 15.13 8.94
CA ARG A 15 -20.05 15.93 8.81
C ARG A 15 -18.92 15.43 9.71
N ASP A 16 -19.21 15.11 10.96
CA ASP A 16 -18.21 14.62 11.92
C ASP A 16 -17.67 13.24 11.52
N ILE A 17 -18.55 12.33 11.10
CA ILE A 17 -18.16 11.02 10.57
C ILE A 17 -17.29 11.19 9.32
N SER A 18 -17.72 12.03 8.38
CA SER A 18 -16.99 12.28 7.13
C SER A 18 -15.57 12.75 7.42
N ARG A 19 -15.39 13.66 8.38
CA ARG A 19 -14.08 14.16 8.80
C ARG A 19 -13.18 13.05 9.36
N VAL A 20 -13.72 12.19 10.22
CA VAL A 20 -12.95 11.06 10.79
C VAL A 20 -12.57 10.05 9.70
N GLN A 21 -13.50 9.71 8.82
CA GLN A 21 -13.27 8.81 7.69
C GLN A 21 -12.21 9.35 6.74
N ARG A 22 -12.30 10.63 6.33
CA ARG A 22 -11.30 11.28 5.46
C ARG A 22 -9.91 11.22 6.06
N ASN A 23 -9.78 11.58 7.34
CA ASN A 23 -8.50 11.52 8.04
C ASN A 23 -7.93 10.09 8.11
N HIS A 24 -8.78 9.09 8.38
CA HIS A 24 -8.33 7.71 8.46
C HIS A 24 -7.89 7.17 7.10
N VAL A 25 -8.66 7.45 6.03
CA VAL A 25 -8.34 7.09 4.65
C VAL A 25 -7.05 7.79 4.21
N ALA A 26 -6.94 9.10 4.41
CA ALA A 26 -5.75 9.88 4.05
C ALA A 26 -4.49 9.36 4.74
N ASN A 27 -4.54 9.06 6.04
CA ASN A 27 -3.40 8.51 6.78
C ASN A 27 -2.97 7.12 6.25
N ARG A 28 -3.91 6.31 5.76
CA ARG A 28 -3.60 4.99 5.17
C ARG A 28 -2.94 5.14 3.81
N ILE A 29 -3.41 6.05 2.98
CA ILE A 29 -2.82 6.33 1.66
C ILE A 29 -1.44 6.95 1.82
N GLU A 30 -1.26 7.88 2.77
CA GLU A 30 0.04 8.47 3.10
C GLU A 30 1.06 7.39 3.54
N ARG A 31 0.62 6.43 4.38
CA ARG A 31 1.46 5.28 4.73
C ARG A 31 1.80 4.40 3.52
N LEU A 32 0.85 4.15 2.63
CA LEU A 32 1.08 3.38 1.41
C LEU A 32 2.12 4.07 0.51
N ALA A 33 1.96 5.37 0.25
CA ALA A 33 2.91 6.17 -0.53
C ALA A 33 4.31 6.17 0.13
N SER A 34 4.38 6.33 1.45
CA SER A 34 5.65 6.29 2.19
C SER A 34 6.35 4.92 2.17
N GLN A 35 5.60 3.83 2.00
CA GLN A 35 6.16 2.49 1.84
C GLN A 35 6.63 2.25 0.40
N GLN A 36 5.90 2.77 -0.58
CA GLN A 36 6.30 2.76 -1.98
C GLN A 36 7.49 3.67 -2.31
N SER A 37 7.83 4.61 -1.43
CA SER A 37 9.01 5.45 -1.61
C SER A 37 10.31 4.82 -1.07
N LYS A 38 10.23 3.67 -0.37
CA LYS A 38 11.39 2.95 0.18
C LYS A 38 11.85 1.66 -0.56
N PRO A 39 11.48 1.36 -1.82
CA PRO A 39 11.83 0.10 -2.47
C PRO A 39 13.34 -0.11 -2.56
N TRP A 40 14.10 0.98 -2.68
CA TRP A 40 15.55 0.93 -2.82
C TRP A 40 16.26 0.31 -1.61
N GLN A 41 15.77 0.62 -0.39
CA GLN A 41 16.35 0.05 0.84
C GLN A 41 16.08 -1.45 0.95
N TYR A 42 14.86 -1.88 0.59
CA TYR A 42 14.53 -3.31 0.58
C TYR A 42 15.24 -4.07 -0.54
N PHE A 43 15.44 -3.45 -1.71
CA PHE A 43 16.19 -4.04 -2.82
C PHE A 43 17.64 -4.31 -2.43
N ILE A 44 18.33 -3.30 -1.88
CA ILE A 44 19.71 -3.43 -1.40
C ILE A 44 19.79 -4.52 -0.32
N GLY A 45 18.84 -4.55 0.62
CA GLY A 45 18.77 -5.57 1.66
C GLY A 45 18.64 -7.00 1.11
N CYS A 46 17.75 -7.21 0.13
CA CYS A 46 17.57 -8.53 -0.51
C CYS A 46 18.81 -8.97 -1.30
N VAL A 47 19.44 -8.07 -2.06
CA VAL A 47 20.66 -8.37 -2.81
C VAL A 47 21.83 -8.70 -1.87
N MET A 48 21.99 -7.94 -0.79
CA MET A 48 23.02 -8.20 0.23
C MET A 48 22.77 -9.51 0.98
N PHE A 49 21.51 -9.82 1.30
CA PHE A 49 21.16 -11.06 1.98
C PHE A 49 21.38 -12.30 1.10
N SER A 50 20.95 -12.26 -0.16
CA SER A 50 21.14 -13.38 -1.11
C SER A 50 22.63 -13.62 -1.40
N THR A 51 23.42 -12.57 -1.60
CA THR A 51 24.87 -12.70 -1.77
C THR A 51 25.57 -13.21 -0.52
N ALA A 52 25.25 -12.68 0.66
CA ALA A 52 25.87 -13.10 1.92
C ALA A 52 25.52 -14.56 2.28
N SER A 53 24.26 -14.96 2.12
CA SER A 53 23.81 -16.34 2.39
C SER A 53 24.48 -17.36 1.48
N VAL A 54 24.59 -17.06 0.18
CA VAL A 54 25.31 -17.91 -0.78
C VAL A 54 26.77 -18.04 -0.34
N LEU A 55 27.46 -16.93 -0.05
CA LEU A 55 28.86 -16.96 0.41
C LEU A 55 29.05 -17.74 1.72
N LEU A 56 28.10 -17.66 2.65
CA LEU A 56 28.13 -18.41 3.92
C LEU A 56 27.97 -19.91 3.70
N ILE A 57 26.99 -20.33 2.89
CA ILE A 57 26.78 -21.73 2.54
C ILE A 57 28.01 -22.28 1.83
N PHE A 58 28.60 -21.50 0.91
CA PHE A 58 29.86 -21.85 0.26
C PHE A 58 31.04 -21.96 1.24
N LYS A 59 31.12 -21.09 2.26
CA LYS A 59 32.19 -21.18 3.27
C LYS A 59 32.04 -22.40 4.18
N LEU A 60 30.81 -22.82 4.47
CA LEU A 60 30.50 -23.95 5.37
C LEU A 60 30.55 -25.30 4.65
N TYR A 61 30.05 -25.38 3.41
CA TYR A 61 29.90 -26.63 2.65
C TYR A 61 30.75 -26.73 1.38
N GLY A 62 31.52 -25.70 1.04
CA GLY A 62 32.35 -25.68 -0.16
C GLY A 62 33.49 -26.71 -0.09
N PRO A 63 33.67 -27.58 -1.11
CA PRO A 63 34.72 -28.59 -1.12
C PRO A 63 36.10 -27.92 -1.17
N ARG A 64 36.81 -27.94 -0.04
CA ARG A 64 38.10 -27.25 0.19
C ARG A 64 39.26 -27.68 -0.73
N HIS A 65 39.08 -28.73 -1.56
CA HIS A 65 40.18 -29.36 -2.30
C HIS A 65 39.99 -29.48 -3.82
N ILE A 66 38.83 -29.18 -4.41
CA ILE A 66 38.57 -29.56 -5.82
C ILE A 66 38.85 -28.44 -6.83
N PHE A 67 39.01 -27.18 -6.43
CA PHE A 67 38.90 -26.10 -7.42
C PHE A 67 39.90 -24.97 -7.24
N LYS A 68 41.16 -25.28 -7.58
CA LYS A 68 42.20 -24.27 -7.78
C LYS A 68 42.13 -23.59 -9.17
N ASN A 69 41.24 -24.05 -10.08
CA ASN A 69 41.26 -23.62 -11.48
C ASN A 69 39.93 -23.62 -12.25
N SER A 70 38.76 -23.72 -11.61
CA SER A 70 37.52 -23.90 -12.37
C SER A 70 36.73 -22.60 -12.54
N MET A 71 36.61 -22.20 -13.81
CA MET A 71 35.72 -21.18 -14.35
C MET A 71 34.23 -21.39 -13.97
N TYR A 72 33.92 -22.50 -13.28
CA TYR A 72 32.60 -22.82 -12.72
C TYR A 72 32.29 -22.05 -11.42
N TYR A 73 33.26 -21.39 -10.79
CA TYR A 73 33.06 -20.54 -9.60
C TYR A 73 32.13 -19.36 -9.83
N ALA A 74 32.16 -18.78 -11.04
CA ALA A 74 31.39 -17.59 -11.38
C ALA A 74 30.00 -17.90 -11.94
N ARG A 75 29.65 -19.17 -12.23
CA ARG A 75 28.35 -19.53 -12.83
C ARG A 75 27.13 -19.50 -11.88
N PRO A 76 27.21 -19.93 -10.61
CA PRO A 76 26.03 -19.94 -9.74
C PRO A 76 25.71 -18.57 -9.12
N LEU A 77 26.70 -17.67 -9.02
CA LEU A 77 26.51 -16.32 -8.44
C LEU A 77 25.51 -15.47 -9.26
N PRO A 78 25.61 -15.36 -10.60
CA PRO A 78 24.63 -14.66 -11.42
C PRO A 78 23.21 -15.20 -11.25
N ALA A 79 23.03 -16.51 -11.19
CA ALA A 79 21.72 -17.14 -11.04
C ALA A 79 21.08 -16.88 -9.66
N ALA A 80 21.88 -16.91 -8.59
CA ALA A 80 21.40 -16.60 -7.25
C ALA A 80 21.03 -15.12 -7.09
N ILE A 81 21.83 -14.22 -7.67
CA ILE A 81 21.53 -12.78 -7.70
C ILE A 81 20.25 -12.54 -8.52
N SER A 82 20.10 -13.18 -9.69
CA SER A 82 18.89 -13.03 -10.52
C SER A 82 17.63 -13.56 -9.83
N MET A 83 17.70 -14.69 -9.13
CA MET A 83 16.58 -15.20 -8.33
C MET A 83 16.22 -14.27 -7.18
N GLY A 84 17.22 -13.68 -6.50
CA GLY A 84 17.00 -12.70 -5.44
C GLY A 84 16.28 -11.44 -5.94
N VAL A 85 16.66 -10.93 -7.11
CA VAL A 85 16.01 -9.78 -7.76
C VAL A 85 14.57 -10.11 -8.16
N ALA A 86 14.33 -11.31 -8.74
CA ALA A 86 13.00 -11.73 -9.14
C ALA A 86 12.05 -11.91 -7.94
N LEU A 87 12.50 -12.57 -6.87
CA LEU A 87 11.74 -12.75 -5.64
C LEU A 87 11.46 -11.41 -4.94
N PHE A 88 12.43 -10.51 -4.93
CA PHE A 88 12.22 -9.15 -4.41
C PHE A 88 11.13 -8.42 -5.19
N GLY A 89 11.20 -8.46 -6.53
CA GLY A 89 10.19 -7.88 -7.41
C GLY A 89 8.79 -8.42 -7.11
N LEU A 90 8.66 -9.74 -6.98
CA LEU A 90 7.39 -10.41 -6.65
C LEU A 90 6.85 -10.01 -5.26
N ILE A 91 7.69 -10.04 -4.23
CA ILE A 91 7.28 -9.68 -2.86
C ILE A 91 6.87 -8.20 -2.80
N TYR A 92 7.63 -7.33 -3.47
CA TYR A 92 7.36 -5.90 -3.48
C TYR A 92 6.04 -5.58 -4.18
N THR A 93 5.80 -6.14 -5.38
CA THR A 93 4.56 -5.91 -6.13
C THR A 93 3.35 -6.51 -5.41
N CYS A 94 3.44 -7.76 -4.94
CA CYS A 94 2.35 -8.40 -4.19
C CYS A 94 2.00 -7.65 -2.90
N ARG A 95 3.00 -7.13 -2.17
CA ARG A 95 2.75 -6.35 -0.94
C ARG A 95 2.04 -5.04 -1.24
N GLY A 96 2.44 -4.33 -2.30
CA GLY A 96 1.75 -3.12 -2.77
C GLY A 96 0.29 -3.40 -3.14
N MET A 97 0.04 -4.46 -3.92
CA MET A 97 -1.31 -4.88 -4.31
C MET A 97 -2.19 -5.24 -3.10
N LEU A 98 -1.66 -5.95 -2.11
CA LEU A 98 -2.41 -6.32 -0.91
C LEU A 98 -2.84 -5.11 -0.07
N ILE A 99 -1.95 -4.12 0.08
CA ILE A 99 -2.28 -2.91 0.85
C ILE A 99 -3.30 -2.05 0.09
N ARG A 100 -3.13 -1.87 -1.22
CA ARG A 100 -4.11 -1.20 -2.08
C ARG A 100 -5.49 -1.85 -1.98
N ASN A 101 -5.55 -3.18 -2.08
CA ASN A 101 -6.81 -3.91 -1.99
C ASN A 101 -7.48 -3.69 -0.62
N ARG A 102 -6.73 -3.69 0.48
CA ARG A 102 -7.28 -3.38 1.82
C ARG A 102 -7.83 -1.95 1.92
N ILE A 103 -7.19 -0.98 1.28
CA ILE A 103 -7.70 0.41 1.27
C ILE A 103 -9.00 0.46 0.45
N CYS A 104 -9.06 -0.19 -0.70
CA CYS A 104 -10.28 -0.26 -1.51
C CYS A 104 -11.44 -0.90 -0.75
N ILE A 105 -11.22 -2.04 -0.09
CA ILE A 105 -12.25 -2.72 0.71
C ILE A 105 -12.75 -1.79 1.84
N MET A 106 -11.84 -1.10 2.52
CA MET A 106 -12.21 -0.16 3.58
C MET A 106 -13.03 1.03 3.05
N ILE A 107 -12.72 1.53 1.85
CA ILE A 107 -13.52 2.59 1.21
C ILE A 107 -14.91 2.06 0.87
N ASP A 108 -15.02 0.84 0.36
CA ASP A 108 -16.30 0.19 0.04
C ASP A 108 -17.16 0.00 1.28
N ASP A 109 -16.55 -0.38 2.41
CA ASP A 109 -17.24 -0.49 3.71
C ASP A 109 -17.77 0.87 4.17
N TYR A 110 -16.99 1.95 4.04
CA TYR A 110 -17.46 3.30 4.39
C TYR A 110 -18.56 3.80 3.47
N GLU A 111 -18.47 3.52 2.17
CA GLU A 111 -19.52 3.84 1.20
C GLU A 111 -20.83 3.13 1.56
N TYR A 112 -20.74 1.85 1.93
CA TYR A 112 -21.89 1.07 2.39
C TYR A 112 -22.51 1.63 3.67
N GLU A 113 -21.71 1.98 4.69
CA GLU A 113 -22.21 2.58 5.93
C GLU A 113 -22.90 3.93 5.71
N LEU A 114 -22.34 4.80 4.87
CA LEU A 114 -22.94 6.09 4.51
C LEU A 114 -24.27 5.93 3.78
N LYS A 115 -24.35 4.95 2.87
CA LYS A 115 -25.62 4.61 2.19
C LYS A 115 -26.64 4.04 3.17
N ARG A 116 -26.22 3.22 4.14
CA ARG A 116 -27.08 2.63 5.18
C ARG A 116 -27.73 3.70 6.08
N ILE A 117 -26.96 4.71 6.50
CA ILE A 117 -27.51 5.82 7.30
C ILE A 117 -28.30 6.84 6.48
N LYS A 118 -28.46 6.60 5.17
CA LYS A 118 -29.09 7.51 4.20
C LYS A 118 -28.44 8.90 4.13
N ALA A 119 -27.11 8.93 4.25
CA ALA A 119 -26.34 10.18 4.17
C ALA A 119 -26.55 10.92 2.83
N HIS A 120 -26.92 10.20 1.77
CA HIS A 120 -27.25 10.77 0.45
C HIS A 120 -28.44 11.75 0.45
N HIS A 121 -29.21 11.85 1.53
CA HIS A 121 -30.24 12.88 1.69
C HIS A 121 -29.71 14.22 2.20
N CYS A 122 -28.40 14.32 2.48
CA CYS A 122 -27.73 15.55 2.88
C CYS A 122 -26.55 15.86 1.95
N GLU A 123 -26.30 17.14 1.70
CA GLU A 123 -25.21 17.62 0.83
C GLU A 123 -23.86 17.04 1.29
N GLU A 124 -23.57 17.05 2.60
CA GLU A 124 -22.34 16.51 3.17
C GLU A 124 -22.14 15.02 2.86
N GLY A 125 -23.22 14.24 2.85
CA GLY A 125 -23.14 12.82 2.55
C GLY A 125 -22.90 12.55 1.07
N VAL A 126 -23.45 13.38 0.19
CA VAL A 126 -23.18 13.32 -1.25
C VAL A 126 -21.72 13.69 -1.53
N ASP A 127 -21.23 14.78 -0.94
CA ASP A 127 -19.84 15.21 -1.07
C ASP A 127 -18.87 14.15 -0.55
N GLN A 128 -19.20 13.50 0.57
CA GLN A 128 -18.38 12.42 1.12
C GLN A 128 -18.36 11.18 0.24
N LEU A 129 -19.49 10.78 -0.34
CA LEU A 129 -19.55 9.65 -1.26
C LEU A 129 -18.75 9.92 -2.54
N ALA A 130 -18.89 11.12 -3.12
CA ALA A 130 -18.11 11.53 -4.29
C ALA A 130 -16.61 11.56 -3.99
N TRP A 131 -16.23 12.03 -2.80
CA TRP A 131 -14.84 12.00 -2.34
C TRP A 131 -14.31 10.56 -2.23
N LEU A 132 -15.05 9.65 -1.62
CA LEU A 132 -14.66 8.24 -1.50
C LEU A 132 -14.47 7.57 -2.87
N GLU A 133 -15.36 7.84 -3.83
CA GLU A 133 -15.28 7.32 -5.19
C GLU A 133 -14.03 7.83 -5.92
N PHE A 134 -13.76 9.14 -5.85
CA PHE A 134 -12.56 9.74 -6.43
C PHE A 134 -11.27 9.11 -5.86
N ILE A 135 -11.22 8.90 -4.54
CA ILE A 135 -10.06 8.28 -3.90
C ILE A 135 -9.91 6.82 -4.28
N LYS A 136 -11.00 6.07 -4.34
CA LYS A 136 -10.99 4.67 -4.78
C LYS A 136 -10.44 4.52 -6.19
N GLU A 137 -10.83 5.41 -7.11
CA GLU A 137 -10.30 5.42 -8.47
C GLU A 137 -8.79 5.75 -8.49
N GLY A 138 -8.36 6.78 -7.76
CA GLY A 138 -6.93 7.14 -7.74
C GLY A 138 -6.03 6.08 -7.09
N VAL A 139 -6.53 5.35 -6.09
CA VAL A 139 -5.84 4.18 -5.49
C VAL A 139 -5.77 3.00 -6.48
N LYS A 140 -6.84 2.75 -7.25
CA LYS A 140 -6.84 1.71 -8.29
C LYS A 140 -5.86 2.03 -9.43
N GLN A 141 -5.71 3.31 -9.78
CA GLN A 141 -4.82 3.77 -10.85
C GLN A 141 -3.35 3.89 -10.44
N GLU A 142 -2.97 3.43 -9.24
CA GLU A 142 -1.57 3.47 -8.76
C GLU A 142 -0.97 4.89 -8.70
N SER A 143 -1.83 5.89 -8.52
CA SER A 143 -1.45 7.30 -8.59
C SER A 143 -1.17 7.92 -7.22
N GLU A 144 -0.84 7.11 -6.21
CA GLU A 144 -0.79 7.56 -4.81
C GLU A 144 0.20 8.71 -4.57
N ASN A 145 1.28 8.75 -5.33
CA ASN A 145 2.31 9.80 -5.26
C ASN A 145 1.85 11.16 -5.82
N ARG A 146 0.70 11.20 -6.52
CA ARG A 146 0.14 12.44 -7.08
C ARG A 146 -0.89 13.09 -6.16
N PHE A 147 -1.29 12.42 -5.09
CA PHE A 147 -2.21 13.01 -4.14
C PHE A 147 -1.52 14.10 -3.31
N ASP A 148 -2.21 15.23 -3.17
CA ASP A 148 -1.88 16.24 -2.16
C ASP A 148 -2.51 15.80 -0.83
N PHE A 149 -1.71 15.20 0.05
CA PHE A 149 -2.18 14.66 1.35
C PHE A 149 -2.80 15.71 2.27
N SER A 150 -2.45 16.99 2.06
CA SER A 150 -3.03 18.12 2.78
C SER A 150 -4.50 18.29 2.40
N LYS A 151 -4.80 18.24 1.09
CA LYS A 151 -6.15 18.35 0.53
C LYS A 151 -7.02 17.11 0.77
N LEU A 152 -6.41 15.96 1.04
CA LEU A 152 -7.13 14.73 1.41
C LEU A 152 -7.73 14.79 2.83
N LYS A 153 -7.24 15.70 3.68
CA LYS A 153 -7.66 15.83 5.08
C LYS A 153 -8.68 16.96 5.30
N GLU A 154 -8.88 17.84 4.31
CA GLU A 154 -9.88 18.92 4.27
C GLU A 154 -11.25 18.44 3.77
#